data_AF-A0A5D9CL14-F1
#
_entry.id   AF-A0A5D9CL14-F1
#
_cell.length_a   1.000
_cell.length_b   1.000
_cell.length_c   1.000
_cell.angle_alpha   90.00
_cell.angle_beta   90.00
_cell.angle_gamma   90.00
#
_symmetry.space_group_name_H-M   'P 1'
#
loop_
_entity.id
_entity.type
_entity.pdbx_description
1 polymer ?
#
loop_
_entity_poly.entity_id
_entity_poly.type
_entity_poly.pdbx_seq_one_letter_code
_entity_poly.pdbx_strand_id
1 'polypeptide(L)'
;MANVTLMPAAEGSFISRMSALFAELHTAGERHGEMPDAACDKLSEAAWIISDAIINAPVNCEADIAGKLRHAAMLVECPHGEYTSEQPAIAAALNDLQRLRKDEWAEAVKAAQQRS
;
A
#
# COMPACT_ATOMS: atom_id res chain seq x y z
N MET A 1 10.99 -4.61 -17.97
CA MET A 1 9.55 -4.33 -17.82
C MET A 1 8.86 -5.65 -17.55
N ALA A 2 8.22 -5.83 -16.40
CA ALA A 2 7.42 -7.03 -16.15
C ALA A 2 6.22 -7.04 -17.11
N ASN A 3 5.97 -8.16 -17.78
CA ASN A 3 4.78 -8.32 -18.60
C ASN A 3 3.59 -8.46 -17.66
N VAL A 4 2.81 -7.39 -17.49
CA VAL A 4 1.65 -7.40 -16.59
C VAL A 4 0.44 -7.88 -17.39
N THR A 5 -0.03 -9.10 -17.10
CA THR A 5 -1.35 -9.54 -17.56
C THR A 5 -2.41 -8.81 -16.73
N LEU A 6 -3.15 -7.90 -17.38
CA LEU A 6 -4.24 -7.17 -16.75
C LEU A 6 -5.45 -8.10 -16.57
N MET A 7 -5.68 -8.54 -15.34
CA MET A 7 -6.96 -9.11 -14.95
C MET A 7 -8.00 -7.97 -14.80
N PRO A 8 -9.29 -8.22 -15.10
CA PRO A 8 -10.33 -7.22 -14.85
C PRO A 8 -10.26 -6.78 -13.38
N ALA A 9 -10.16 -5.47 -13.16
CA ALA A 9 -10.03 -4.93 -11.82
C ALA A 9 -11.34 -5.11 -11.05
N ALA A 10 -11.24 -5.62 -9.82
CA ALA A 10 -12.29 -5.45 -8.83
C ALA A 10 -12.56 -3.95 -8.57
N GLU A 11 -13.69 -3.60 -7.94
CA GLU A 11 -13.96 -2.22 -7.53
C GLU A 11 -12.89 -1.70 -6.55
N GLY A 12 -12.64 -0.38 -6.55
CA GLY A 12 -11.69 0.30 -5.65
C GLY A 12 -10.41 0.80 -6.33
N SER A 13 -9.58 1.54 -5.58
CA SER A 13 -8.29 2.06 -6.10
C SER A 13 -7.22 0.97 -6.18
N PHE A 14 -6.14 1.22 -6.92
CA PHE A 14 -5.02 0.28 -7.02
C PHE A 14 -4.47 -0.11 -5.64
N ILE A 15 -4.22 0.89 -4.78
CA ILE A 15 -3.71 0.69 -3.43
C ILE A 15 -4.66 -0.19 -2.63
N SER A 16 -5.97 0.11 -2.65
CA SER A 16 -6.97 -0.70 -1.93
C SER A 16 -6.98 -2.16 -2.37
N ARG A 17 -6.91 -2.43 -3.68
CA ARG A 17 -6.92 -3.80 -4.21
C ARG A 17 -5.63 -4.55 -3.86
N MET A 18 -4.48 -3.88 -3.95
CA MET A 18 -3.20 -4.51 -3.62
C MET A 18 -3.05 -4.74 -2.12
N SER A 19 -3.56 -3.84 -1.26
CA SER A 19 -3.60 -4.07 0.18
C SER A 19 -4.46 -5.26 0.55
N ALA A 20 -5.61 -5.45 -0.11
CA ALA A 20 -6.44 -6.66 0.08
C ALA A 20 -5.69 -7.94 -0.33
N LEU A 21 -5.05 -7.94 -1.50
CA LEU A 21 -4.25 -9.08 -1.96
C LEU A 21 -3.09 -9.38 -1.01
N PHE A 22 -2.39 -8.36 -0.52
CA PHE A 22 -1.33 -8.52 0.47
C PHE A 22 -1.87 -9.19 1.75
N ALA A 23 -3.02 -8.75 2.27
CA ALA A 23 -3.65 -9.37 3.44
C ALA A 23 -4.00 -10.84 3.21
N GLU A 24 -4.54 -11.17 2.03
CA GLU A 24 -4.89 -12.54 1.65
C GLU A 24 -3.67 -13.46 1.66
N LEU A 25 -2.56 -13.02 1.05
CA LEU A 25 -1.31 -13.76 1.00
C LEU A 25 -0.67 -13.87 2.40
N HIS A 26 -0.66 -12.78 3.15
CA HIS A 26 -0.08 -12.71 4.49
C HIS A 26 -0.75 -13.68 5.46
N THR A 27 -2.06 -13.85 5.35
CA THR A 27 -2.86 -14.74 6.22
C THR A 27 -3.02 -16.15 5.64
N ALA A 28 -2.46 -16.45 4.46
CA ALA A 28 -2.66 -17.75 3.81
C ALA A 28 -2.04 -18.90 4.62
N GLY A 29 -0.84 -18.69 5.17
CA GLY A 29 -0.17 -19.69 6.01
C GLY A 29 -0.96 -20.00 7.28
N GLU A 30 -1.46 -18.97 7.97
CA GLU A 30 -2.26 -19.14 9.19
C GLU A 30 -3.58 -19.87 8.94
N ARG A 31 -4.22 -19.62 7.78
CA ARG A 31 -5.51 -20.23 7.43
C ARG A 31 -5.38 -21.69 7.00
N HIS A 32 -4.26 -22.06 6.38
CA HIS A 32 -4.11 -23.38 5.74
C HIS A 32 -3.14 -24.32 6.47
N GLY A 33 -2.36 -23.82 7.43
CA GLY A 33 -1.48 -24.66 8.26
C GLY A 33 -0.24 -25.13 7.50
N GLU A 34 0.10 -26.41 7.65
CA GLU A 34 1.31 -27.01 7.08
C GLU A 34 1.30 -26.90 5.55
N MET A 35 2.31 -26.23 5.01
CA MET A 35 2.46 -25.94 3.59
C MET A 35 3.85 -26.35 3.13
N PRO A 36 4.02 -26.88 1.91
CA PRO A 36 5.36 -27.13 1.38
C PRO A 36 6.20 -25.86 1.40
N ASP A 37 7.44 -25.94 1.88
CA ASP A 37 8.35 -24.79 2.02
C ASP A 37 8.44 -23.95 0.74
N ALA A 38 8.56 -24.62 -0.42
CA ALA A 38 8.63 -23.93 -1.71
C ALA A 38 7.37 -23.09 -2.04
N ALA A 39 6.20 -23.50 -1.56
CA ALA A 39 4.98 -22.70 -1.70
C ALA A 39 4.95 -21.54 -0.70
N CYS A 40 5.40 -21.77 0.54
CA CYS A 40 5.55 -20.71 1.54
C CYS A 40 6.48 -19.59 1.03
N ASP A 41 7.67 -19.97 0.51
CA ASP A 41 8.65 -19.05 -0.05
C ASP A 41 8.05 -18.18 -1.18
N LYS A 42 7.26 -18.79 -2.07
CA LYS A 42 6.65 -18.07 -3.19
C LYS A 42 5.53 -17.13 -2.75
N LEU A 43 4.77 -17.48 -1.72
CA LEU A 43 3.78 -16.57 -1.15
C LEU A 43 4.46 -15.37 -0.45
N SER A 44 5.53 -15.61 0.29
CA SER A 44 6.32 -14.54 0.92
C SER A 44 6.96 -13.62 -0.10
N GLU A 45 7.55 -14.18 -1.17
CA GLU A 45 8.12 -13.41 -2.28
C GLU A 45 7.05 -12.54 -2.96
N ALA A 46 5.87 -13.11 -3.24
CA ALA A 46 4.76 -12.36 -3.82
C ALA A 46 4.29 -11.23 -2.88
N ALA A 47 4.16 -11.49 -1.59
CA ALA A 47 3.77 -10.49 -0.59
C ALA A 47 4.77 -9.32 -0.54
N TRP A 48 6.08 -9.59 -0.64
CA TRP A 48 7.10 -8.54 -0.69
C TRP A 48 6.99 -7.66 -1.93
N ILE A 49 6.80 -8.27 -3.11
CA ILE A 49 6.61 -7.53 -4.38
C ILE A 49 5.37 -6.63 -4.30
N ILE A 50 4.27 -7.14 -3.75
CA ILE A 50 3.03 -6.38 -3.61
C ILE A 50 3.19 -5.25 -2.60
N SER A 51 3.87 -5.51 -1.47
CA SER A 51 4.15 -4.48 -0.46
C SER A 51 4.95 -3.32 -1.06
N ASP A 52 6.02 -3.61 -1.82
CA ASP A 52 6.79 -2.58 -2.52
C ASP A 52 5.93 -1.79 -3.52
N ALA A 53 5.07 -2.47 -4.27
CA ALA A 53 4.16 -1.82 -5.21
C ALA A 53 3.15 -0.89 -4.51
N ILE A 54 2.65 -1.25 -3.33
CA ILE A 54 1.76 -0.38 -2.54
C ILE A 54 2.51 0.84 -2.04
N ILE A 55 3.72 0.65 -1.49
CA ILE A 55 4.56 1.71 -0.92
C ILE A 55 4.89 2.76 -1.99
N ASN A 56 5.24 2.31 -3.20
CA ASN A 56 5.66 3.16 -4.30
C ASN A 56 4.49 3.66 -5.19
N ALA A 57 3.25 3.24 -4.91
CA ALA A 57 2.10 3.66 -5.71
C ALA A 57 1.90 5.19 -5.63
N PRO A 58 1.56 5.87 -6.75
CA PRO A 58 1.26 7.29 -6.71
C PRO A 58 -0.04 7.55 -5.93
N VAL A 59 -0.06 8.66 -5.19
CA VAL A 59 -1.22 9.13 -4.43
C VAL A 59 -1.84 10.34 -5.13
N ASN A 60 -3.14 10.25 -5.42
CA ASN A 60 -3.90 11.34 -6.04
C ASN A 60 -5.05 11.85 -5.18
N CYS A 61 -5.43 11.12 -4.13
CA CYS A 61 -6.52 11.51 -3.24
C CYS A 61 -6.28 11.01 -1.81
N GLU A 62 -7.11 11.49 -0.87
CA GLU A 62 -7.05 11.09 0.54
C GLU A 62 -7.30 9.59 0.76
N ALA A 63 -8.12 8.97 -0.10
CA ALA A 63 -8.40 7.54 -0.02
C ALA A 63 -7.15 6.68 -0.31
N ASP A 64 -6.28 7.14 -1.22
CA ASP A 64 -5.02 6.47 -1.52
C ASP A 64 -4.05 6.54 -0.33
N ILE A 65 -3.97 7.69 0.35
CA ILE A 65 -3.18 7.85 1.59
C ILE A 65 -3.72 6.92 2.67
N ALA A 66 -5.03 6.91 2.88
CA ALA A 66 -5.66 6.02 3.85
C ALA A 66 -5.36 4.55 3.53
N GLY A 67 -5.30 4.19 2.24
CA GLY A 67 -4.86 2.87 1.78
C GLY A 67 -3.42 2.55 2.21
N LYS A 68 -2.46 3.46 1.95
CA LYS A 68 -1.06 3.26 2.36
C LYS A 68 -0.90 3.18 3.88
N LEU A 69 -1.63 4.01 4.63
CA LEU A 69 -1.59 3.98 6.10
C LEU A 69 -2.14 2.67 6.66
N ARG A 70 -3.22 2.12 6.08
CA ARG A 70 -3.73 0.79 6.46
C ARG A 70 -2.74 -0.32 6.14
N HIS A 71 -2.08 -0.26 4.99
CA HIS A 71 -1.01 -1.20 4.65
C HIS A 71 0.13 -1.14 5.67
N ALA A 72 0.61 0.06 6.00
CA ALA A 72 1.64 0.24 7.01
C ALA A 72 1.21 -0.30 8.38
N ALA A 73 -0.03 -0.06 8.81
CA ALA A 73 -0.56 -0.61 10.05
C ALA A 73 -0.54 -2.15 10.07
N MET A 74 -0.89 -2.79 8.96
CA MET A 74 -0.82 -4.26 8.86
C MET A 74 0.61 -4.80 9.02
N LEU A 75 1.62 -4.08 8.53
CA LEU A 75 3.03 -4.48 8.72
C LEU A 75 3.44 -4.38 10.19
N VAL A 76 3.02 -3.30 10.87
CA VAL A 76 3.30 -3.06 12.31
C VAL A 76 2.59 -4.07 13.20
N GLU A 77 1.38 -4.49 12.83
CA GLU A 77 0.59 -5.45 13.61
C GLU A 77 1.09 -6.91 13.47
N CYS A 78 2.09 -7.18 12.63
CA CYS A 78 2.53 -8.55 12.38
C CYS A 78 3.08 -9.23 13.64
N PRO A 79 2.48 -10.35 14.09
CA PRO A 79 2.92 -11.03 15.31
C PRO A 79 4.21 -11.86 15.11
N HIS A 80 4.61 -12.09 13.86
CA HIS A 80 5.71 -13.01 13.50
C HIS A 80 7.07 -12.31 13.36
N GLY A 81 7.15 -11.01 13.63
CA GLY A 81 8.38 -10.22 13.58
C GLY A 81 8.24 -8.92 12.79
N GLU A 82 9.37 -8.25 12.59
CA GLU A 82 9.43 -6.96 11.89
C GLU A 82 9.57 -7.16 10.37
N TYR A 83 8.78 -6.42 9.59
CA TYR A 83 8.96 -6.32 8.16
C TYR A 83 10.01 -5.28 7.81
N THR A 84 10.98 -5.64 6.95
CA THR A 84 11.94 -4.67 6.38
C THR A 84 11.24 -3.51 5.65
N SER A 85 10.02 -3.76 5.15
CA SER A 85 9.19 -2.78 4.44
C SER A 85 8.38 -1.87 5.36
N GLU A 86 8.34 -2.12 6.68
CA GLU A 86 7.53 -1.36 7.63
C GLU A 86 7.93 0.12 7.65
N GLN A 87 9.19 0.41 7.96
CA GLN A 87 9.70 1.79 8.05
C GLN A 87 9.54 2.55 6.70
N PRO A 88 9.89 1.95 5.53
CA PRO A 88 9.58 2.54 4.24
C PRO A 88 8.09 2.83 4.02
N ALA A 89 7.18 1.94 4.41
CA ALA A 89 5.75 2.12 4.23
C ALA A 89 5.21 3.31 5.03
N ILE A 90 5.62 3.43 6.30
CA ILE A 90 5.24 4.55 7.16
C ILE A 90 5.77 5.85 6.58
N ALA A 91 7.06 5.90 6.24
CA ALA A 91 7.69 7.10 5.70
C ALA A 91 7.03 7.54 4.38
N ALA A 92 6.77 6.62 3.45
CA ALA A 92 6.13 6.92 2.18
C ALA A 92 4.72 7.50 2.38
N ALA A 93 3.91 6.87 3.23
CA ALA A 93 2.54 7.32 3.51
C ALA A 93 2.50 8.73 4.11
N LEU A 94 3.38 9.01 5.08
CA LEU A 94 3.47 10.33 5.72
C LEU A 94 3.97 11.41 4.76
N ASN A 95 4.98 11.10 3.95
CA ASN A 95 5.50 12.02 2.94
C ASN A 95 4.44 12.36 1.88
N ASP A 96 3.67 11.37 1.42
CA ASP A 96 2.57 11.61 0.48
C ASP A 96 1.45 12.44 1.10
N LEU A 97 1.11 12.21 2.37
CA LEU A 97 0.15 13.04 3.08
C LEU A 97 0.62 14.49 3.19
N GLN A 98 1.87 14.70 3.57
CA GLN A 98 2.44 16.04 3.65
C GLN A 98 2.42 16.75 2.30
N ARG A 99 2.79 16.04 1.22
CA ARG A 99 2.72 16.55 -0.14
C ARG A 99 1.30 16.94 -0.53
N LEU A 100 0.32 16.05 -0.35
CA LEU A 100 -1.07 16.32 -0.72
C LEU A 100 -1.62 17.55 0.01
N ARG A 101 -1.41 17.64 1.33
CA ARG A 101 -1.87 18.79 2.13
C ARG A 101 -1.22 20.11 1.72
N LYS A 102 0.06 20.08 1.32
CA LYS A 102 0.75 21.26 0.81
C LYS A 102 0.15 21.74 -0.52
N ASP A 103 -0.17 20.82 -1.41
CA ASP A 103 -0.77 21.13 -2.71
C ASP A 103 -2.19 21.70 -2.55
N GLU A 104 -3.02 21.07 -1.70
CA GLU A 104 -4.37 21.57 -1.36
C GLU A 104 -4.33 22.99 -0.79
N TRP A 105 -3.39 23.26 0.12
CA TRP A 105 -3.23 24.59 0.71
C TRP A 105 -2.80 25.63 -0.33
N ALA A 106 -1.85 25.28 -1.21
CA ALA A 106 -1.38 26.18 -2.25
C ALA A 106 -2.51 26.59 -3.21
N GLU A 107 -3.38 25.65 -3.58
CA GLU A 107 -4.55 25.93 -4.41
C GLU A 107 -5.58 26.80 -3.68
N ALA A 108 -5.84 26.55 -2.40
CA ALA A 108 -6.74 27.38 -1.59
C ALA A 108 -6.28 28.85 -1.50
N VAL A 109 -4.97 29.07 -1.31
CA VAL A 109 -4.38 30.42 -1.26
C VAL A 109 -4.51 31.14 -2.60
N LYS A 110 -4.20 30.46 -3.72
CA LYS A 110 -4.36 31.04 -5.07
C LYS A 110 -5.81 31.43 -5.34
N ALA A 111 -6.76 30.56 -4.99
CA ALA A 111 -8.18 30.83 -5.18
C ALA A 111 -8.67 32.03 -4.36
N ALA A 112 -8.12 32.25 -3.16
CA ALA A 112 -8.43 33.42 -2.35
C ALA A 112 -7.91 34.73 -2.96
N GLN A 113 -6.69 34.72 -3.53
CA GLN A 113 -6.07 35.89 -4.16
C GLN A 113 -6.77 36.32 -5.46
N GLN A 114 -7.38 35.39 -6.20
CA GLN A 114 -8.12 35.71 -7.44
C GLN A 114 -9.50 36.33 -7.18
N ARG A 115 -9.98 36.28 -5.94
CA ARG A 115 -11.30 36.80 -5.53
C ARG A 115 -11.22 38.16 -4.82
N SER A 116 -10.01 38.63 -4.50
CA SER A 116 -9.73 39.95 -3.93
C SER A 116 -9.35 40.95 -5.02
#